data_AF-A0A939ESH4-F1
#
_entry.id   AF-A0A939ESH4-F1
#
_cell.length_a   1.000
_cell.length_b   1.000
_cell.length_c   1.000
_cell.angle_alpha   90.00
_cell.angle_beta   90.00
_cell.angle_gamma   90.00
#
_symmetry.space_group_name_H-M   'P 1'
#
loop_
_entity.id
_entity.type
_entity.pdbx_description
1 polymer ?
#
loop_
_entity_poly.entity_id
_entity_poly.type
_entity_poly.pdbx_seq_one_letter_code
_entity_poly.pdbx_strand_id
1 'polypeptide(L)'
;MFWVPFRKQRMRSRLSDEQFLAIVAQSFSIAQVLARLGLVAAGGNYKTVQARIARLEISTDHFTGKGWNTGHRFQPFGRRCHWAEILIENSSYTSSNRLKKRLLASGYKQPICEQCHLRDWLGQPIPLELHHINGINNDHRIENLQLLCPNCHALTSTYRGKNQARAGVVE
;
A
#
# COMPACT_ATOMS: atom_id res chain seq x y z
N MET A 1 -4.22 28.33 33.53
CA MET A 1 -3.57 27.16 32.92
C MET A 1 -2.22 27.59 32.40
N PHE A 2 -1.15 27.30 33.15
CA PHE A 2 0.21 27.65 32.76
C PHE A 2 0.69 26.68 31.68
N TRP A 3 0.76 27.19 30.45
CA TRP A 3 1.41 26.51 29.34
C TRP A 3 2.92 26.53 29.60
N VAL A 4 3.47 25.38 30.02
CA VAL A 4 4.92 25.21 30.14
C VAL A 4 5.45 24.91 28.74
N PRO A 5 6.32 25.74 28.14
CA PRO A 5 6.91 25.41 26.86
C PRO A 5 7.79 24.18 27.04
N PHE A 6 7.46 23.09 26.34
CA PHE A 6 8.31 21.91 26.24
C PHE A 6 9.62 22.33 25.59
N ARG A 7 10.62 22.67 26.41
CA ARG A 7 12.01 22.85 25.98
C ARG A 7 12.45 21.53 25.37
N LYS A 8 12.41 21.43 24.03
CA LYS A 8 13.23 20.44 23.33
C LYS A 8 14.67 20.78 23.70
N GLN A 9 15.21 20.07 24.68
CA GLN A 9 16.63 20.09 24.96
C GLN A 9 17.32 19.67 23.65
N ARG A 10 17.80 20.66 22.90
CA ARG A 10 18.74 20.46 21.80
C ARG A 10 20.07 20.11 22.45
N MET A 11 20.20 18.90 22.97
CA MET A 11 21.51 18.27 23.12
C MET A 11 21.99 17.98 21.70
N ARG A 12 22.59 18.99 21.04
CA ARG A 12 23.52 18.72 19.94
C ARG A 12 24.69 18.00 20.61
N SER A 13 24.63 16.67 20.66
CA SER A 13 25.82 15.91 20.99
C SER A 13 26.87 16.30 19.94
N ARG A 14 27.97 16.88 20.41
CA ARG A 14 29.18 17.10 19.61
C ARG A 14 29.80 15.73 19.36
N LEU A 15 29.08 14.85 18.67
CA LEU A 15 29.61 13.57 18.25
C LEU A 15 30.72 13.86 17.25
N SER A 16 31.96 13.54 17.62
CA SER A 16 33.11 13.76 16.74
C SER A 16 32.96 12.95 15.47
N ASP A 17 33.65 13.37 14.41
CA ASP A 17 33.63 12.61 13.15
C ASP A 17 34.26 11.21 13.34
N GLU A 18 35.22 11.05 14.26
CA GLU A 18 35.80 9.76 14.69
C GLU A 18 34.77 8.84 15.37
N GLN A 19 33.97 9.38 16.29
CA GLN A 19 32.91 8.62 16.95
C GLN A 19 31.83 8.20 15.96
N PHE A 20 31.50 9.07 15.01
CA PHE A 20 30.55 8.76 13.94
C PHE A 20 31.08 7.65 13.02
N LEU A 21 32.35 7.71 12.63
CA LEU A 21 33.04 6.67 11.88
C LEU A 21 32.96 5.31 12.58
N ALA A 22 33.26 5.26 13.88
CA ALA A 22 33.17 4.03 14.66
C ALA A 22 31.76 3.43 14.68
N ILE A 23 30.73 4.28 14.82
CA ILE A 23 29.33 3.85 14.80
C ILE A 23 28.95 3.30 13.42
N VAL A 24 29.39 3.93 12.33
CA VAL A 24 29.13 3.47 10.95
C VAL A 24 29.82 2.14 10.69
N ALA A 25 31.08 1.98 11.09
CA ALA A 25 31.85 0.75 10.92
C ALA A 25 31.22 -0.45 11.66
N GLN A 26 30.61 -0.22 12.82
CA GLN A 26 29.94 -1.29 13.59
C GLN A 26 28.52 -1.60 13.10
N SER A 27 27.96 -0.81 12.18
CA SER A 27 26.58 -0.90 11.71
C SER A 27 26.48 -1.59 10.35
N PHE A 28 25.37 -2.30 10.12
CA PHE A 28 25.04 -2.96 8.86
C PHE A 28 23.87 -2.29 8.12
N SER A 29 23.29 -1.22 8.69
CA SER A 29 22.28 -0.40 8.04
C SER A 29 22.21 1.00 8.64
N ILE A 30 21.66 1.95 7.89
CA ILE A 30 21.44 3.32 8.37
C ILE A 30 20.49 3.34 9.58
N ALA A 31 19.53 2.41 9.64
CA ALA A 31 18.63 2.27 10.79
C ALA A 31 19.40 1.90 12.07
N GLN A 32 20.39 1.01 11.97
CA GLN A 32 21.27 0.67 13.09
C GLN A 32 22.17 1.85 13.49
N VAL A 33 22.68 2.61 12.52
CA VAL A 33 23.43 3.86 12.80
C VAL A 33 22.53 4.82 13.60
N LEU A 34 21.29 5.04 13.16
CA LEU A 34 20.33 5.90 13.86
C LEU A 34 20.04 5.39 15.27
N ALA A 35 19.82 4.09 15.45
CA ALA A 35 19.58 3.49 16.76
C ALA A 35 20.76 3.69 17.72
N ARG A 36 21.99 3.47 17.24
CA ARG A 36 23.22 3.69 18.03
C ARG A 36 23.49 5.16 18.34
N LEU A 37 23.04 6.07 17.49
CA LEU A 37 23.05 7.51 17.73
C LEU A 37 21.95 7.97 18.71
N GLY A 38 21.06 7.08 19.14
CA GLY A 38 19.89 7.43 19.95
C GLY A 38 18.84 8.23 19.18
N LEU A 39 18.85 8.15 17.84
CA LEU A 39 17.93 8.87 16.96
C LEU A 39 16.80 7.97 16.50
N VAL A 40 15.60 8.54 16.40
CA VAL A 40 14.43 7.85 15.84
C VAL A 40 14.64 7.61 14.35
N ALA A 41 14.22 6.44 13.87
CA ALA A 41 14.21 6.05 12.46
C ALA A 41 13.15 6.82 11.64
N ALA A 42 13.29 8.14 11.55
CA ALA A 42 12.40 9.05 10.83
C ALA A 42 13.09 9.61 9.59
N GLY A 43 12.33 9.89 8.52
CA GLY A 43 12.86 10.26 7.21
C GLY A 43 13.88 11.41 7.22
N GLY A 44 13.69 12.43 8.08
CA GLY A 44 14.65 13.54 8.22
C GLY A 44 16.01 13.12 8.83
N ASN A 45 16.00 12.16 9.74
CA ASN A 45 17.22 11.65 10.37
C ASN A 45 18.02 10.78 9.40
N TYR A 46 17.35 9.96 8.58
CA TYR A 46 18.00 9.21 7.50
C TYR A 46 18.76 10.14 6.56
N LYS A 47 18.13 11.23 6.11
CA LYS A 47 18.77 12.23 5.24
C LYS A 47 20.00 12.85 5.90
N THR A 48 19.89 13.23 7.17
CA THR A 48 21.00 13.83 7.92
C THR A 48 22.20 12.89 8.03
N VAL A 49 21.97 11.62 8.37
CA VAL A 49 23.04 10.60 8.47
C VAL A 49 23.66 10.31 7.10
N GLN A 50 22.85 10.16 6.05
CA GLN A 50 23.33 9.95 4.69
C GLN A 50 24.19 11.12 4.20
N ALA A 51 23.75 12.35 4.43
CA ALA A 51 24.51 13.55 4.08
C ALA A 51 25.85 13.61 4.82
N ARG A 52 25.88 13.19 6.10
CA ARG A 52 27.12 13.14 6.88
C ARG A 52 28.09 12.04 6.40
N ILE A 53 27.58 10.86 6.05
CA ILE A 53 28.37 9.76 5.46
C ILE A 53 29.00 10.23 4.14
N ALA A 54 28.20 10.86 3.27
CA ALA A 54 28.68 11.38 1.98
C ALA A 54 29.74 12.48 2.16
N ARG A 55 29.53 13.42 3.09
CA ARG A 55 30.49 14.50 3.40
C ARG A 55 31.85 13.97 3.89
N LEU A 56 31.83 12.85 4.62
CA LEU A 56 33.03 12.24 5.22
C LEU A 56 33.62 11.11 4.37
N GLU A 57 33.05 10.86 3.19
CA GLU A 57 33.51 9.83 2.25
C GLU A 57 33.67 8.45 2.90
N ILE A 58 32.77 8.11 3.83
CA ILE A 58 32.82 6.84 4.56
C ILE A 58 32.25 5.73 3.68
N SER A 59 33.02 4.65 3.47
CA SER A 59 32.48 3.46 2.79
C SER A 59 31.36 2.82 3.61
N THR A 60 30.27 2.47 2.92
CA THR A 60 29.13 1.74 3.48
C THR A 60 28.89 0.42 2.75
N ASP A 61 29.91 -0.13 2.09
CA ASP A 61 29.77 -1.35 1.29
C ASP A 61 29.42 -2.57 2.14
N HIS A 62 29.79 -2.55 3.43
CA HIS A 62 29.43 -3.57 4.42
C HIS A 62 27.96 -3.50 4.87
N PHE A 63 27.20 -2.47 4.46
CA PHE A 63 25.78 -2.42 4.79
C PHE A 63 25.01 -3.48 4.00
N THR A 64 24.27 -4.34 4.72
CA THR A 64 23.60 -5.52 4.15
C THR A 64 22.27 -5.20 3.46
N GLY A 65 21.80 -3.94 3.56
CA GLY A 65 20.63 -3.44 2.86
C GLY A 65 19.39 -4.34 3.04
N LYS A 66 18.73 -4.68 1.93
CA LYS A 66 17.60 -5.62 1.90
C LYS A 66 18.08 -7.08 1.80
N GLY A 67 19.06 -7.49 2.60
CA GLY A 67 19.65 -8.85 2.56
C GLY A 67 18.66 -9.99 2.82
N TRP A 68 17.45 -9.70 3.30
CA TRP A 68 16.35 -10.66 3.39
C TRP A 68 15.71 -10.95 2.01
N ASN A 69 15.91 -10.09 1.01
CA ASN A 69 15.30 -10.17 -0.32
C ASN A 69 16.36 -10.22 -1.44
N THR A 70 17.34 -11.12 -1.32
CA THR A 70 18.43 -11.30 -2.30
C THR A 70 18.71 -12.79 -2.55
N GLY A 71 19.28 -13.12 -3.72
CA GLY A 71 19.66 -14.50 -4.08
C GLY A 71 18.48 -15.48 -3.99
N HIS A 72 18.70 -16.64 -3.37
CA HIS A 72 17.64 -17.64 -3.13
C HIS A 72 16.55 -17.17 -2.14
N ARG A 73 16.78 -16.10 -1.38
CA ARG A 73 15.77 -15.50 -0.49
C ARG A 73 14.94 -14.43 -1.22
N PHE A 74 15.31 -14.08 -2.45
CA PHE A 74 14.53 -13.16 -3.26
C PHE A 74 13.16 -13.78 -3.54
N GLN A 75 12.11 -13.11 -3.09
CA GLN A 75 10.75 -13.45 -3.49
C GLN A 75 10.21 -12.31 -4.35
N PRO A 76 9.85 -12.58 -5.63
CA PRO A 76 9.22 -11.57 -6.47
C PRO A 76 7.93 -11.13 -5.80
N PHE A 77 7.84 -9.84 -5.50
CA PHE A 77 6.65 -9.27 -4.89
C PHE A 77 5.51 -9.30 -5.91
N GLY A 78 4.49 -10.12 -5.65
CA GLY A 78 3.33 -10.28 -6.52
C GLY A 78 3.57 -11.25 -7.67
N ARG A 79 3.23 -12.53 -7.45
CA ARG A 79 2.99 -13.47 -8.54
C ARG A 79 1.88 -12.88 -9.42
N ARG A 80 2.09 -12.77 -10.73
CA ARG A 80 1.00 -12.45 -11.66
C ARG A 80 0.05 -13.66 -11.66
N CYS A 81 -1.06 -13.57 -10.93
CA CYS A 81 -2.09 -14.60 -10.96
C CYS A 81 -2.73 -14.67 -12.36
N HIS A 82 -2.97 -15.90 -12.83
CA HIS A 82 -3.59 -16.16 -14.12
C HIS A 82 -5.11 -16.01 -14.03
N TRP A 83 -5.80 -15.74 -15.15
CA TRP A 83 -7.27 -15.59 -15.13
C TRP A 83 -7.99 -16.83 -14.62
N ALA A 84 -7.49 -18.02 -14.94
CA ALA A 84 -8.02 -19.30 -14.46
C ALA A 84 -7.95 -19.46 -12.93
N GLU A 85 -7.07 -18.72 -12.25
CA GLU A 85 -6.96 -18.73 -10.78
C GLU A 85 -7.81 -17.60 -10.13
N ILE A 86 -8.21 -16.60 -10.93
CA ILE A 86 -8.93 -15.42 -10.45
C ILE A 86 -10.43 -15.57 -10.68
N LEU A 87 -10.86 -15.92 -11.90
CA LEU A 87 -12.27 -15.93 -12.33
C LEU A 87 -12.96 -17.22 -11.91
N ILE A 88 -12.90 -17.52 -10.63
CA ILE A 88 -13.46 -18.71 -10.00
C ILE A 88 -14.29 -18.30 -8.78
N GLU A 89 -15.09 -19.23 -8.30
CA GLU A 89 -15.68 -19.13 -6.97
C GLU A 89 -14.59 -19.27 -5.89
N ASN A 90 -14.77 -18.63 -4.73
CA ASN A 90 -13.81 -18.65 -3.62
C ASN A 90 -12.39 -18.20 -4.00
N SER A 91 -12.29 -17.22 -4.90
CA SER A 91 -11.01 -16.65 -5.32
C SER A 91 -10.26 -16.04 -4.13
N SER A 92 -8.95 -16.29 -4.04
CA SER A 92 -8.06 -15.64 -3.07
C SER A 92 -7.71 -14.19 -3.44
N TYR A 93 -8.18 -13.72 -4.60
CA TYR A 93 -7.94 -12.36 -5.06
C TYR A 93 -8.82 -11.38 -4.27
N THR A 94 -8.25 -10.56 -3.40
CA THR A 94 -9.08 -9.76 -2.46
C THR A 94 -9.44 -8.37 -2.95
N SER A 95 -8.74 -7.83 -3.94
CA SER A 95 -8.86 -6.42 -4.31
C SER A 95 -9.80 -6.21 -5.50
N SER A 96 -11.06 -5.87 -5.22
CA SER A 96 -12.06 -5.59 -6.27
C SER A 96 -11.65 -4.46 -7.21
N ASN A 97 -10.96 -3.42 -6.71
CA ASN A 97 -10.46 -2.33 -7.56
C ASN A 97 -9.33 -2.79 -8.49
N ARG A 98 -8.43 -3.67 -8.02
CA ARG A 98 -7.39 -4.23 -8.90
C ARG A 98 -8.00 -5.20 -9.91
N LEU A 99 -9.00 -5.99 -9.51
CA LEU A 99 -9.72 -6.89 -10.40
C LEU A 99 -10.42 -6.11 -11.52
N LYS A 100 -11.18 -5.07 -11.17
CA LYS A 100 -11.78 -4.12 -12.13
C LYS A 100 -10.78 -3.61 -13.14
N LYS A 101 -9.65 -3.07 -12.67
CA LYS A 101 -8.60 -2.53 -13.55
C LYS A 101 -8.05 -3.59 -14.49
N ARG A 102 -7.84 -4.81 -13.99
CA ARG A 102 -7.36 -5.92 -14.82
C ARG A 102 -8.39 -6.34 -15.86
N LEU A 103 -9.68 -6.45 -15.50
CA LEU A 103 -10.77 -6.83 -16.41
C LEU A 103 -10.89 -5.84 -17.58
N LEU A 104 -10.78 -4.54 -17.29
CA LEU A 104 -10.77 -3.48 -18.30
C LEU A 104 -9.53 -3.57 -19.20
N ALA A 105 -8.35 -3.73 -18.60
CA ALA A 105 -7.10 -3.78 -19.35
C ALA A 105 -6.97 -5.03 -20.24
N SER A 106 -7.56 -6.16 -19.84
CA SER A 106 -7.58 -7.40 -20.63
C SER A 106 -8.74 -7.48 -21.62
N GLY A 107 -9.66 -6.52 -21.62
CA GLY A 107 -10.83 -6.51 -22.51
C GLY A 107 -11.94 -7.48 -22.14
N TYR A 108 -11.88 -8.14 -20.98
CA TYR A 108 -12.96 -9.02 -20.49
C TYR A 108 -14.24 -8.25 -20.18
N LYS A 109 -14.11 -6.96 -19.82
CA LYS A 109 -15.22 -6.02 -19.62
C LYS A 109 -14.90 -4.72 -20.32
N GLN A 110 -15.93 -4.06 -20.83
CA GLN A 110 -15.79 -2.75 -21.48
C GLN A 110 -15.87 -1.62 -20.44
N PRO A 111 -15.27 -0.44 -20.71
CA PRO A 111 -15.34 0.72 -19.83
C PRO A 111 -16.70 1.45 -19.95
N ILE A 112 -17.80 0.71 -19.81
CA ILE A 112 -19.18 1.22 -19.83
C ILE A 112 -19.93 0.68 -18.62
N CYS A 113 -20.96 1.39 -18.18
CA CYS A 113 -21.88 0.84 -17.18
C CYS A 113 -22.72 -0.27 -17.82
N GLU A 114 -22.74 -1.46 -17.23
CA GLU A 114 -23.51 -2.61 -17.74
C GLU A 114 -25.03 -2.49 -17.48
N GLN A 115 -25.46 -1.49 -16.69
CA GLN A 115 -26.88 -1.23 -16.39
C GLN A 115 -27.47 -0.05 -17.18
N CYS A 116 -26.83 1.12 -17.17
CA CYS A 116 -27.33 2.29 -17.90
C CYS A 116 -26.65 2.52 -19.25
N HIS A 117 -25.66 1.69 -19.61
CA HIS A 117 -24.92 1.74 -20.87
C HIS A 117 -24.20 3.06 -21.17
N LEU A 118 -24.12 3.97 -20.18
CA LEU A 118 -23.35 5.19 -20.29
C LEU A 118 -21.86 4.91 -20.15
N ARG A 119 -21.07 5.58 -20.98
CA ARG A 119 -19.61 5.62 -20.93
C ARG A 119 -19.09 6.89 -20.28
N ASP A 120 -19.71 8.02 -20.60
CA ASP A 120 -19.27 9.35 -20.21
C ASP A 120 -20.35 10.08 -19.41
N TRP A 121 -19.92 10.89 -18.45
CA TRP A 121 -20.76 11.75 -17.63
C TRP A 121 -20.11 13.13 -17.54
N LEU A 122 -20.86 14.18 -17.88
CA LEU A 122 -20.35 15.56 -17.98
C LEU A 122 -19.07 15.66 -18.84
N GLY A 123 -19.02 14.91 -19.94
CA GLY A 123 -17.87 14.90 -20.86
C GLY A 123 -16.62 14.20 -20.33
N GLN A 124 -16.71 13.47 -19.22
CA GLN A 124 -15.61 12.69 -18.64
C GLN A 124 -15.98 11.20 -18.56
N PRO A 125 -15.02 10.28 -18.67
CA PRO A 125 -15.28 8.85 -18.48
C PRO A 125 -15.88 8.56 -17.11
N ILE A 126 -16.96 7.78 -17.08
CA ILE A 126 -17.64 7.42 -15.84
C ILE A 126 -16.71 6.57 -14.97
N PRO A 127 -16.55 6.89 -13.68
CA PRO A 127 -15.89 5.97 -12.75
C PRO A 127 -16.76 4.72 -12.60
N LEU A 128 -16.24 3.55 -12.92
CA LEU A 128 -16.96 2.28 -12.73
C LEU A 128 -16.58 1.61 -11.40
N GLU A 129 -17.53 0.92 -10.79
CA GLU A 129 -17.39 0.08 -9.61
C GLU A 129 -17.66 -1.39 -10.00
N LEU A 130 -16.92 -2.32 -9.38
CA LEU A 130 -17.13 -3.75 -9.60
C LEU A 130 -18.24 -4.23 -8.66
N HIS A 131 -19.32 -4.73 -9.24
CA HIS A 131 -20.45 -5.30 -8.56
C HIS A 131 -20.45 -6.83 -8.71
N HIS A 132 -20.82 -7.52 -7.62
CA HIS A 132 -21.05 -8.96 -7.60
C HIS A 132 -22.55 -9.16 -7.53
N ILE A 133 -23.14 -9.81 -8.53
CA ILE A 133 -24.60 -9.97 -8.66
C ILE A 133 -25.16 -10.71 -7.44
N ASN A 134 -24.48 -11.78 -7.01
CA ASN A 134 -24.87 -12.55 -5.83
C ASN A 134 -24.48 -11.91 -4.47
N GLY A 135 -23.75 -10.78 -4.48
CA GLY A 135 -23.26 -10.13 -3.26
C GLY A 135 -22.11 -10.84 -2.55
N ILE A 136 -21.55 -11.91 -3.11
CA ILE A 136 -20.43 -12.67 -2.56
C ILE A 136 -19.13 -12.10 -3.15
N ASN A 137 -18.28 -11.53 -2.28
CA ASN A 137 -17.13 -10.73 -2.70
C ASN A 137 -15.92 -11.55 -3.20
N ASN A 138 -15.93 -12.88 -3.04
CA ASN A 138 -14.89 -13.78 -3.51
C ASN A 138 -15.36 -14.70 -4.65
N ASP A 139 -16.59 -14.51 -5.15
CA ASP A 139 -17.09 -15.21 -6.34
C ASP A 139 -16.83 -14.35 -7.59
N HIS A 140 -15.70 -14.61 -8.24
CA HIS A 140 -15.19 -13.83 -9.35
C HIS A 140 -15.48 -14.42 -10.72
N ARG A 141 -16.38 -15.41 -10.81
CA ARG A 141 -16.83 -15.93 -12.09
C ARG A 141 -17.35 -14.79 -12.96
N ILE A 142 -17.00 -14.79 -14.24
CA ILE A 142 -17.19 -13.61 -15.12
C ILE A 142 -18.66 -13.21 -15.24
N GLU A 143 -19.55 -14.20 -15.20
CA GLU A 143 -21.00 -14.06 -15.21
C GLU A 143 -21.57 -13.42 -13.93
N ASN A 144 -20.87 -13.54 -12.79
CA ASN A 144 -21.27 -12.92 -11.53
C ASN A 144 -20.78 -11.48 -11.39
N LEU A 145 -19.87 -11.03 -12.27
CA LEU A 145 -19.26 -9.71 -12.20
C LEU A 145 -19.93 -8.72 -13.16
N GLN A 146 -20.20 -7.52 -12.66
CA GLN A 146 -20.71 -6.39 -13.45
C GLN A 146 -19.92 -5.10 -13.15
N LEU A 147 -19.72 -4.28 -14.16
CA LEU A 147 -19.22 -2.91 -14.00
C LEU A 147 -20.38 -1.92 -13.99
N LEU A 148 -20.58 -1.26 -12.86
CA LEU A 148 -21.67 -0.30 -12.68
C LEU A 148 -21.13 1.09 -12.39
N CYS A 149 -21.82 2.14 -12.84
CA CYS A 149 -21.55 3.50 -12.38
C CYS A 149 -22.04 3.68 -10.92
N PRO A 150 -21.54 4.67 -10.15
CA PRO A 150 -21.93 4.89 -8.77
C PRO A 150 -23.44 5.04 -8.56
N ASN A 151 -24.12 5.67 -9.52
CA ASN A 151 -25.57 5.88 -9.45
C ASN A 151 -26.33 4.57 -9.62
N CYS A 152 -25.96 3.74 -10.60
CA CYS A 152 -26.56 2.42 -10.80
C CYS A 152 -26.22 1.48 -9.64
N HIS A 153 -24.96 1.47 -9.19
CA HIS A 153 -24.54 0.61 -8.10
C HIS A 153 -25.27 0.93 -6.80
N ALA A 154 -25.55 2.21 -6.52
CA ALA A 154 -26.32 2.63 -5.35
C ALA A 154 -27.74 2.01 -5.26
N LEU A 155 -28.30 1.60 -6.41
CA LEU A 155 -29.63 0.99 -6.51
C LEU A 155 -29.62 -0.52 -6.24
N THR A 156 -28.45 -1.18 -6.18
CA THR A 156 -28.39 -2.62 -5.95
C THR A 156 -28.73 -2.97 -4.50
N SER A 157 -29.27 -4.18 -4.29
CA SER A 157 -29.63 -4.71 -2.97
C SER A 157 -28.41 -4.95 -2.07
N THR A 158 -27.22 -5.11 -2.66
CA THR A 158 -25.96 -5.37 -1.96
C THR A 158 -25.08 -4.14 -1.79
N TYR A 159 -25.53 -2.97 -2.28
CA TYR A 159 -24.75 -1.73 -2.22
C TYR A 159 -24.32 -1.40 -0.80
N ARG A 160 -23.02 -1.22 -0.59
CA ARG A 160 -22.41 -0.84 0.70
C ARG A 160 -22.88 -1.71 1.89
N GLY A 161 -23.17 -2.99 1.63
CA GLY A 161 -23.62 -3.92 2.67
C GLY A 161 -25.08 -3.73 3.10
N LYS A 162 -25.94 -3.16 2.24
CA LYS A 162 -27.41 -3.12 2.47
C LYS A 162 -28.02 -4.50 2.78
N ASN A 163 -27.40 -5.56 2.26
CA ASN A 163 -27.78 -6.95 2.49
C ASN A 163 -27.18 -7.56 3.77
N GLN A 164 -26.33 -6.84 4.49
CA GLN A 164 -25.76 -7.29 5.76
C GLN A 164 -26.71 -6.93 6.89
N ALA A 165 -26.98 -7.90 7.78
CA ALA A 165 -27.68 -7.62 9.02
C ALA A 165 -26.89 -6.53 9.78
N ARG A 166 -27.59 -5.53 10.31
CA ARG A 166 -26.98 -4.59 11.25
C ARG A 166 -26.48 -5.40 12.44
N ALA A 167 -25.24 -5.16 12.87
CA ALA A 167 -24.79 -5.66 14.15
C ALA A 167 -25.84 -5.24 15.19
N GLY A 168 -26.50 -6.22 15.80
CA GLY A 168 -27.54 -5.94 16.78
C GLY A 168 -26.95 -5.02 17.85
N VAL A 169 -27.57 -3.85 18.05
CA VAL A 169 -27.33 -3.11 19.28
C VAL A 169 -27.98 -3.97 20.35
N VAL A 170 -27.16 -4.57 21.21
CA VAL A 170 -27.65 -5.23 22.41
C VAL A 170 -28.24 -4.09 23.27
N GLU A 171 -29.56 -4.06 23.41
CA GLU A 171 -30.25 -3.16 24.36
C GLU A 171 -29.90 -3.51 25.81
#